data_AF-A0A2E4Y9Q1-F1
#
_entry.id   AF-A0A2E4Y9Q1-F1
#
_cell.length_a   1.000
_cell.length_b   1.000
_cell.length_c   1.000
_cell.angle_alpha   90.00
_cell.angle_beta   90.00
_cell.angle_gamma   90.00
#
_symmetry.space_group_name_H-M   'P 1'
#
loop_
_entity.id
_entity.type
_entity.pdbx_description
1 polymer ?
#
loop_
_entity_poly.entity_id
_entity_poly.type
_entity_poly.pdbx_seq_one_letter_code
_entity_poly.pdbx_strand_id
1 'polypeptide(L)'
;MEFDREGEFDRVMEEIFPVSIPSAFVKSISVKLANGQQVVLKGDELVNPLPVANDFSWDKLVEQFDAIEDIQVFIDMPAIRQNVVMNVKKILNNHFKEYLEKEAKKKQEKDDGD
;
A
#
# COMPACT_ATOMS: atom_id res chain seq x y z
N MET A 1 -14.59 -7.27 25.43
CA MET A 1 -14.76 -7.20 23.96
C MET A 1 -13.39 -7.03 23.38
N GLU A 2 -12.82 -8.11 22.87
CA GLU A 2 -11.62 -8.04 22.05
C GLU A 2 -12.14 -7.54 20.68
N PHE A 3 -11.87 -6.28 20.36
CA PHE A 3 -12.18 -5.77 19.03
C PHE A 3 -11.36 -6.60 18.05
N ASP A 4 -12.02 -7.36 17.18
CA ASP A 4 -11.36 -8.04 16.08
C ASP A 4 -10.89 -6.99 15.07
N ARG A 5 -9.76 -6.34 15.42
CA ARG A 5 -9.14 -5.28 14.63
C ARG A 5 -8.66 -5.81 13.28
N GLU A 6 -8.53 -7.13 13.14
CA GLU A 6 -8.07 -7.72 11.91
C GLU A 6 -9.19 -7.75 10.88
N GLY A 7 -10.32 -8.37 11.22
CA GLY A 7 -11.48 -8.46 10.32
C GLY A 7 -12.09 -7.10 9.95
N GLU A 8 -12.09 -6.13 10.86
CA GLU A 8 -12.68 -4.81 10.59
C GLU A 8 -11.87 -4.01 9.57
N PHE A 9 -10.54 -4.12 9.58
CA PHE A 9 -9.72 -3.46 8.56
C PHE A 9 -9.93 -4.08 7.19
N ASP A 10 -10.03 -5.42 7.12
CA ASP A 10 -10.28 -6.12 5.85
C ASP A 10 -11.65 -5.74 5.28
N ARG A 11 -12.69 -5.68 6.13
CA ARG A 11 -14.02 -5.16 5.74
C ARG A 11 -13.96 -3.73 5.19
N VAL A 12 -13.24 -2.82 5.86
CA VAL A 12 -13.09 -1.45 5.36
C VAL A 12 -12.36 -1.43 4.01
N MET A 13 -11.37 -2.30 3.81
CA MET A 13 -10.66 -2.41 2.54
C MET A 13 -11.52 -2.97 1.40
N GLU A 14 -12.53 -3.80 1.68
CA GLU A 14 -13.49 -4.27 0.66
C GLU A 14 -14.29 -3.12 0.03
N GLU A 15 -14.50 -2.04 0.77
CA GLU A 15 -15.24 -0.85 0.30
C GLU A 15 -14.32 0.18 -0.38
N ILE A 16 -13.01 0.00 -0.31
CA ILE A 16 -12.02 0.93 -0.88
C ILE A 16 -11.66 0.49 -2.30
N PHE A 17 -11.99 1.35 -3.27
CA PHE A 17 -11.51 1.21 -4.64
C PHE A 17 -10.23 2.04 -4.82
N PRO A 18 -9.03 1.41 -4.85
CA PRO A 18 -7.79 2.14 -5.00
C PRO A 18 -7.70 2.75 -6.41
N VAL A 19 -7.38 4.05 -6.48
CA VAL A 19 -7.06 4.72 -7.77
C VAL A 19 -5.73 4.20 -8.33
N SER A 20 -4.79 3.85 -7.44
CA SER A 20 -3.52 3.24 -7.78
C SER A 20 -3.01 2.39 -6.63
N ILE A 21 -2.26 1.32 -6.96
CA ILE A 21 -1.62 0.46 -5.97
C ILE A 21 -0.12 0.75 -6.00
N PRO A 22 0.49 1.23 -4.91
CA PRO A 22 1.93 1.44 -4.86
C PRO A 22 2.67 0.10 -5.05
N SER A 23 3.69 0.07 -5.91
CA SER A 23 4.47 -1.13 -6.24
C SER A 23 5.09 -1.80 -5.01
N ALA A 24 5.43 -1.01 -3.98
CA ALA A 24 5.96 -1.51 -2.71
C ALA A 24 5.03 -2.48 -1.96
N PHE A 25 3.74 -2.49 -2.28
CA PHE A 25 2.76 -3.40 -1.69
C PHE A 25 2.31 -4.50 -2.65
N VAL A 26 2.88 -4.60 -3.85
CA VAL A 26 2.55 -5.66 -4.81
C VAL A 26 3.44 -6.87 -4.54
N LYS A 27 2.85 -8.00 -4.14
CA LYS A 27 3.55 -9.27 -3.96
C LYS A 27 3.87 -9.93 -5.29
N SER A 28 2.89 -9.96 -6.18
CA SER A 28 3.02 -10.54 -7.50
C SER A 28 1.88 -10.09 -8.41
N ILE A 29 2.11 -10.19 -9.71
CA ILE A 29 1.08 -10.04 -10.74
C ILE A 29 1.01 -11.36 -11.49
N SER A 30 -0.18 -11.94 -11.58
CA SER A 30 -0.45 -13.08 -12.43
C SER A 30 -1.22 -12.64 -13.66
N VAL A 31 -0.69 -12.96 -14.83
CA VAL A 31 -1.31 -12.68 -16.11
C VAL A 31 -1.72 -14.00 -16.74
N LYS A 32 -2.98 -14.11 -17.12
CA LYS A 32 -3.50 -15.21 -17.93
C LYS A 32 -3.61 -14.73 -19.37
N LEU A 33 -2.90 -15.40 -20.26
CA LEU A 33 -2.94 -15.16 -21.69
C LEU A 33 -4.07 -15.97 -22.33
N ALA A 34 -4.61 -15.49 -23.44
CA ALA A 34 -5.71 -16.11 -24.20
C ALA A 34 -5.36 -17.49 -24.78
N ASN A 35 -4.06 -17.81 -24.87
CA ASN A 35 -3.56 -19.15 -25.22
C ASN A 35 -3.60 -20.14 -24.03
N GLY A 36 -4.07 -19.70 -22.86
CA GLY A 36 -4.12 -20.49 -21.63
C GLY A 36 -2.81 -20.50 -20.82
N GLN A 37 -1.75 -19.82 -21.27
CA GLN A 37 -0.53 -19.67 -20.47
C GLN A 37 -0.76 -18.71 -19.31
N GLN A 38 -0.19 -19.06 -18.15
CA GLN A 38 -0.21 -18.22 -16.97
C GLN A 38 1.23 -17.83 -16.61
N VAL A 39 1.46 -16.53 -16.52
CA VAL A 39 2.76 -15.96 -16.13
C VAL A 39 2.59 -15.31 -14.76
N VAL A 40 3.51 -15.59 -13.85
CA VAL A 40 3.53 -14.98 -12.51
C VAL A 40 4.82 -14.17 -12.37
N LEU A 41 4.67 -12.86 -12.22
CA LEU A 41 5.77 -11.92 -12.01
C LEU A 41 5.81 -11.55 -10.53
N LYS A 42 6.96 -11.70 -9.88
CA LYS A 42 7.13 -11.37 -8.45
C LYS A 42 7.44 -9.89 -8.25
N GLY A 43 7.09 -9.33 -7.09
CA GLY A 43 7.28 -7.92 -6.74
C GLY A 43 8.68 -7.37 -7.01
N ASP A 44 9.73 -8.15 -6.75
CA ASP A 44 11.12 -7.75 -7.00
C ASP A 44 11.44 -7.60 -8.51
N GLU A 45 10.76 -8.36 -9.36
CA GLU A 45 10.86 -8.32 -10.84
C GLU A 45 10.01 -7.21 -11.46
N LEU A 46 9.08 -6.62 -10.69
CA LEU A 46 8.31 -5.44 -11.09
C LEU A 46 9.13 -4.14 -10.96
N VAL A 47 10.04 -4.10 -9.98
CA VAL A 47 10.84 -2.91 -9.67
C VAL A 47 12.11 -2.85 -10.51
N ASN A 48 12.69 -4.00 -10.82
CA ASN A 48 13.78 -4.14 -11.78
C ASN A 48 13.44 -5.30 -12.72
N PRO A 49 12.96 -5.03 -13.94
CA PRO A 49 12.84 -6.07 -14.95
C PRO A 49 14.25 -6.48 -15.37
N LEU A 50 14.93 -7.28 -14.54
CA LEU A 50 16.07 -8.01 -15.03
C LEU A 50 15.55 -8.92 -16.14
N PRO A 51 16.28 -9.06 -17.25
CA PRO A 51 15.93 -10.00 -18.29
C PRO A 51 16.15 -11.41 -17.72
N VAL A 52 15.20 -11.89 -16.93
CA VAL A 52 15.30 -13.21 -16.33
C VAL A 52 15.13 -14.21 -17.48
N ALA A 53 16.17 -15.01 -17.64
CA ALA A 53 16.36 -15.94 -18.73
C ALA A 53 15.08 -16.73 -19.05
N ASN A 54 14.84 -16.85 -20.36
CA ASN A 54 13.76 -17.54 -21.04
C ASN A 54 12.40 -16.82 -21.05
N ASP A 55 12.38 -15.78 -21.90
CA ASP A 55 11.34 -15.47 -22.88
C ASP A 55 10.22 -14.48 -22.58
N PHE A 56 10.07 -13.94 -21.37
CA PHE A 56 8.98 -12.98 -21.11
C PHE A 56 9.43 -11.74 -20.30
N SER A 57 9.74 -10.64 -21.01
CA SER A 57 9.95 -9.32 -20.42
C SER A 57 8.64 -8.51 -20.47
N TRP A 58 8.50 -7.50 -19.59
CA TRP A 58 7.36 -6.57 -19.60
C TRP A 58 7.10 -5.96 -20.98
N ASP A 59 8.15 -5.73 -21.77
CA ASP A 59 8.05 -5.22 -23.14
C ASP A 59 7.26 -6.17 -24.05
N LYS A 60 7.51 -7.49 -23.96
CA LYS A 60 6.76 -8.50 -24.70
C LYS A 60 5.32 -8.65 -24.21
N LEU A 61 5.09 -8.36 -22.93
CA LEU A 61 3.78 -8.39 -22.30
C LEU A 61 2.89 -7.23 -22.82
N VAL A 62 3.49 -6.05 -23.02
CA VAL A 62 2.83 -4.91 -23.67
C VAL A 62 2.55 -5.18 -25.14
N GLU A 63 3.48 -5.81 -25.86
CA GLU A 63 3.27 -6.23 -27.26
C GLU A 63 2.14 -7.27 -27.40
N GLN A 64 1.90 -8.07 -26.37
CA GLN A 64 0.85 -9.08 -26.32
C GLN A 64 -0.34 -8.66 -25.47
N PHE A 65 -0.53 -7.36 -25.22
CA PHE A 65 -1.62 -6.86 -24.37
C PHE A 65 -3.00 -7.30 -24.90
N ASP A 66 -3.17 -7.34 -26.23
CA ASP A 66 -4.38 -7.83 -26.89
C ASP A 66 -4.64 -9.33 -26.67
N ALA A 67 -3.61 -10.09 -26.29
CA ALA A 67 -3.69 -11.51 -25.99
C ALA A 67 -3.83 -11.79 -24.48
N ILE A 68 -4.00 -10.77 -23.63
CA ILE A 68 -4.25 -10.95 -22.21
C ILE A 68 -5.75 -11.22 -21.99
N GLU A 69 -6.07 -12.32 -21.33
CA GLU A 69 -7.43 -12.68 -20.94
C GLU A 69 -7.78 -12.15 -19.55
N ASP A 70 -6.85 -12.25 -18.60
CA ASP A 70 -7.07 -11.84 -17.20
C ASP A 70 -5.78 -11.35 -16.53
N ILE A 71 -5.92 -10.39 -15.62
CA ILE A 71 -4.81 -9.85 -14.81
C ILE A 71 -5.22 -9.86 -13.35
N GLN A 72 -4.47 -10.60 -12.54
CA GLN A 72 -4.67 -10.68 -11.09
C GLN A 72 -3.47 -10.05 -10.38
N VAL A 73 -3.75 -9.06 -9.52
CA VAL A 73 -2.73 -8.38 -8.73
C VAL A 73 -2.82 -8.87 -7.29
N PHE A 74 -1.75 -9.46 -6.78
CA PHE A 74 -1.65 -9.90 -5.40
C PHE A 74 -1.00 -8.81 -4.55
N ILE A 75 -1.74 -8.35 -3.54
CA ILE A 75 -1.35 -7.21 -2.70
C ILE A 75 -0.97 -7.69 -1.29
N ASP A 76 0.04 -7.06 -0.70
CA ASP A 76 0.45 -7.29 0.70
C ASP A 76 -0.44 -6.52 1.68
N MET A 77 -1.63 -7.07 1.96
CA MET A 77 -2.57 -6.46 2.90
C MET A 77 -1.99 -6.25 4.32
N PRO A 78 -1.24 -7.21 4.91
CA PRO A 78 -0.53 -6.99 6.18
C PRO A 78 0.38 -5.76 6.20
N ALA A 79 1.17 -5.56 5.14
CA ALA A 79 2.08 -4.42 5.06
C ALA A 79 1.34 -3.08 4.95
N ILE A 80 0.27 -3.03 4.16
CA ILE A 80 -0.60 -1.84 4.05
C ILE A 80 -1.18 -1.49 5.42
N ARG A 81 -1.74 -2.47 6.12
CA ARG A 81 -2.31 -2.30 7.46
C ARG A 81 -1.30 -1.71 8.44
N GLN A 82 -0.11 -2.29 8.50
CA GLN A 82 0.94 -1.82 9.40
C GLN A 82 1.34 -0.37 9.06
N ASN A 83 1.46 -0.05 7.77
CA ASN A 83 1.80 1.29 7.30
C ASN A 83 0.73 2.32 7.70
N VAL A 84 -0.55 2.01 7.47
CA VAL A 84 -1.68 2.86 7.87
C VAL A 84 -1.66 3.10 9.39
N VAL A 85 -1.51 2.06 10.20
CA VAL A 85 -1.46 2.18 11.66
C VAL A 85 -0.30 3.08 12.11
N MET A 86 0.89 2.91 11.53
CA MET A 86 2.05 3.75 11.84
C MET A 86 1.81 5.21 11.46
N ASN A 87 1.25 5.47 10.28
CA ASN A 87 0.98 6.83 9.82
C ASN A 87 -0.06 7.52 10.69
N VAL A 88 -1.16 6.84 11.01
CA VAL A 88 -2.20 7.39 11.90
C VAL A 88 -1.61 7.70 13.28
N LYS A 89 -0.85 6.78 13.87
CA LYS A 89 -0.17 7.02 15.15
C LYS A 89 0.76 8.23 15.10
N LYS A 90 1.53 8.37 14.01
CA LYS A 90 2.46 9.49 13.83
C LYS A 90 1.72 10.82 13.70
N ILE A 91 0.68 10.87 12.86
CA ILE A 91 -0.15 12.07 12.65
C ILE A 91 -0.80 12.50 13.97
N LEU A 92 -1.44 11.57 14.68
CA LEU A 92 -2.10 11.87 15.96
C LEU A 92 -1.08 12.31 17.01
N ASN A 93 0.06 11.63 17.13
CA ASN A 93 1.11 12.01 18.09
C ASN A 93 1.64 13.43 17.81
N ASN A 94 1.90 13.77 16.55
CA ASN A 94 2.33 15.11 16.17
C ASN A 94 1.25 16.15 16.49
N HIS A 95 -0.01 15.88 16.14
CA HIS A 95 -1.12 16.77 16.41
C HIS A 95 -1.28 17.06 17.92
N PHE A 96 -1.23 16.03 18.77
CA PHE A 96 -1.36 16.21 20.21
C PHE A 96 -0.13 16.87 20.84
N LYS A 97 1.09 16.61 20.34
CA LYS A 97 2.28 17.33 20.79
C LYS A 97 2.20 18.81 20.49
N GLU A 98 1.85 19.17 19.26
CA GLU A 98 1.66 20.58 18.88
C GLU A 98 0.57 21.27 19.71
N TYR A 99 -0.52 20.56 20.02
CA TYR A 99 -1.58 21.07 20.88
C TYR A 99 -1.06 21.37 22.29
N LEU A 100 -0.32 20.43 22.90
CA LEU A 100 0.23 20.60 24.24
C LEU A 100 1.29 21.72 24.30
N GLU A 101 2.13 21.83 23.28
CA GLU A 101 3.12 22.91 23.17
C GLU A 101 2.47 24.28 23.06
N LYS A 102 1.36 24.40 22.30
CA LYS A 102 0.58 25.65 22.21
C LYS A 102 -0.05 26.01 23.55
N GLU A 103 -0.60 25.04 24.27
CA GLU A 103 -1.20 25.27 25.59
C GLU A 103 -0.15 25.64 26.65
N ALA A 104 1.06 25.07 26.60
CA ALA A 104 2.15 25.43 27.49
C ALA A 104 2.63 26.88 27.28
N LYS A 105 2.76 27.31 26.02
CA LYS A 105 3.15 28.69 25.68
C LYS A 105 2.13 29.73 26.16
N LYS A 106 0.83 29.45 26.00
CA LYS A 106 -0.24 30.32 26.51
C LYS A 106 -0.24 30.49 28.03
N LYS A 107 0.28 29.51 28.78
CA LYS A 107 0.39 29.59 30.24
C LYS A 107 1.60 30.43 30.66
N GLN A 108 2.73 30.28 29.98
CA GLN A 108 3.93 31.10 30.24
C GLN A 108 3.69 32.58 29.95
N GLU A 109 3.00 32.92 28.85
CA GLU A 109 2.65 34.31 28.52
C GLU A 109 1.67 34.96 29.52
N LYS A 110 0.95 34.17 30.32
CA LYS A 110 0.08 34.67 31.40
C LYS A 110 0.82 34.89 32.72
N ASP A 111 1.88 34.14 33.00
CA ASP A 111 2.66 34.26 34.24
C ASP A 111 3.73 35.36 34.17
N ASP A 112 4.24 35.71 32.97
CA ASP A 112 5.23 36.78 32.76
C ASP A 112 4.60 38.18 32.59
N GLY A 113 3.28 38.30 32.67
CA GLY A 113 2.51 39.52 32.39
C GLY A 113 1.86 40.20 33.60
N ASP A 114 2.14 39.75 34.82
CA ASP A 114 1.60 40.29 36.09
C ASP A 114 2.73 40.81 37.01
#